data_AF-A0A0J6VEB6-F1
#
_entry.id   AF-A0A0J6VEB6-F1
#
_cell.length_a   1.000
_cell.length_b   1.000
_cell.length_c   1.000
_cell.angle_alpha   90.00
_cell.angle_beta   90.00
_cell.angle_gamma   90.00
#
_symmetry.space_group_name_H-M   'P 1'
#
loop_
_entity.id
_entity.type
_entity.pdbx_description
1 polymer ?
#
loop_
_entity_poly.entity_id
_entity_poly.type
_entity_poly.pdbx_seq_one_letter_code
_entity_poly.pdbx_strand_id
1 'polypeptide(L)' 'MRLALAALLLLPAIPARADDAAACRDGIAMIKAELARSPAEPIARTLRKELRIAERELGETEYDECLDAVRDARRALGR' A
#
# COMPACT_ATOMS: atom_id res chain seq x y z
N MET A 1 -26.65 -16.33 -44.11
CA MET A 1 -25.17 -16.28 -43.97
C MET A 1 -24.84 -15.82 -42.56
N ARG A 2 -23.77 -16.36 -42.01
CA ARG A 2 -23.50 -16.53 -40.57
C ARG A 2 -23.42 -15.19 -39.81
N LEU A 3 -24.24 -15.05 -38.79
CA LEU A 3 -24.08 -14.08 -37.71
C LEU A 3 -22.79 -14.44 -36.94
N ALA A 4 -21.75 -13.63 -37.07
CA ALA A 4 -20.57 -13.71 -36.22
C ALA A 4 -20.56 -12.48 -35.31
N LEU A 5 -21.04 -12.67 -34.08
CA LEU A 5 -20.88 -11.74 -32.97
C LEU A 5 -19.39 -11.56 -32.68
N ALA A 6 -18.84 -10.39 -33.00
CA ALA A 6 -17.60 -9.92 -32.42
C ALA A 6 -17.92 -9.11 -31.15
N ALA A 7 -18.18 -9.80 -30.04
CA ALA A 7 -18.26 -9.17 -28.73
C ALA A 7 -16.83 -8.90 -28.25
N LEU A 8 -16.35 -7.68 -28.51
CA LEU A 8 -15.08 -7.19 -27.99
C LEU A 8 -15.22 -7.03 -26.46
N LEU A 9 -14.59 -7.93 -25.71
CA LEU A 9 -14.44 -7.83 -24.25
C LEU A 9 -13.54 -6.64 -23.92
N LEU A 10 -14.13 -5.46 -23.78
CA LEU A 10 -13.50 -4.30 -23.15
C LEU A 10 -13.45 -4.58 -21.65
N LEU A 11 -12.41 -5.29 -21.18
CA LEU A 11 -12.09 -5.28 -19.75
C LEU A 11 -11.62 -3.86 -19.41
N PRO A 12 -12.26 -3.15 -18.47
CA PRO A 12 -11.72 -1.90 -17.98
C PRO A 12 -10.42 -2.22 -17.25
N ALA A 13 -9.28 -1.76 -17.80
CA ALA A 13 -8.04 -1.75 -17.07
C ALA A 13 -8.22 -0.79 -15.89
N ILE A 14 -8.38 -1.35 -14.68
CA ILE A 14 -8.37 -0.57 -13.45
C ILE A 14 -7.01 0.12 -13.39
N PRO A 15 -6.94 1.44 -13.14
CA PRO A 15 -5.67 2.13 -13.06
C PRO A 15 -4.88 1.58 -11.87
N ALA A 16 -3.70 1.02 -12.13
CA ALA A 16 -2.78 0.50 -11.12
C ALA A 16 -2.57 1.48 -9.94
N ARG A 17 -2.60 2.79 -10.22
CA ARG A 17 -2.45 3.83 -9.19
C ARG A 17 -3.60 3.88 -8.17
N ALA A 18 -4.82 3.48 -8.54
CA ALA A 18 -5.93 3.42 -7.59
C ALA A 18 -5.76 2.24 -6.62
N ASP A 19 -5.27 1.10 -7.14
CA ASP A 19 -4.94 -0.06 -6.33
C ASP A 19 -3.75 0.24 -5.41
N ASP A 20 -2.73 0.94 -5.90
CA ASP A 20 -1.57 1.36 -5.10
C ASP A 20 -1.96 2.35 -3.98
N ALA A 21 -2.86 3.29 -4.26
CA ALA A 21 -3.39 4.23 -3.26
C ALA A 21 -4.20 3.52 -2.16
N ALA A 22 -4.96 2.48 -2.51
CA ALA A 22 -5.65 1.65 -1.53
C ALA A 22 -4.64 0.84 -0.70
N ALA A 23 -3.69 0.16 -1.35
CA ALA A 23 -2.67 -0.64 -0.69
C ALA A 23 -1.78 0.18 0.26
N CYS A 24 -1.43 1.41 -0.12
CA CYS A 24 -0.71 2.36 0.74
C CYS A 24 -1.52 2.70 2.00
N ARG A 25 -2.81 3.04 1.87
CA ARG A 25 -3.70 3.32 3.01
C ARG A 25 -3.85 2.12 3.94
N ASP A 26 -4.00 0.93 3.39
CA ASP A 26 -4.08 -0.32 4.17
C ASP A 26 -2.77 -0.61 4.91
N GLY A 27 -1.63 -0.37 4.26
CA GLY A 27 -0.30 -0.45 4.87
C GLY A 27 -0.13 0.51 6.05
N ILE A 28 -0.53 1.78 5.90
CA ILE A 28 -0.52 2.78 6.96
C ILE A 28 -1.41 2.34 8.14
N ALA A 29 -2.62 1.84 7.86
CA ALA A 29 -3.51 1.33 8.89
C ALA A 29 -2.89 0.16 9.68
N MET A 30 -2.21 -0.76 8.98
CA MET A 30 -1.46 -1.85 9.60
C MET A 30 -0.35 -1.31 10.51
N ILE A 31 0.46 -0.36 10.06
CA ILE A 31 1.56 0.21 10.87
C ILE A 31 1.01 0.87 12.15
N LYS A 32 -0.09 1.64 12.04
CA LYS A 32 -0.78 2.24 13.20
C LYS A 32 -1.27 1.18 14.18
N ALA A 33 -1.87 0.10 13.68
CA ALA A 33 -2.35 -1.00 14.51
C ALA A 33 -1.21 -1.73 15.23
N GLU A 34 -0.08 -1.98 14.56
CA GLU A 34 1.08 -2.62 15.19
C GLU A 34 1.74 -1.71 16.23
N LEU A 35 1.81 -0.39 15.99
CA LEU A 35 2.27 0.59 17.00
C LEU A 35 1.36 0.62 18.24
N ALA A 36 0.05 0.51 18.07
CA ALA A 36 -0.90 0.47 19.18
C ALA A 36 -0.70 -0.76 20.10
N ARG A 37 -0.05 -1.82 19.62
CA ARG A 37 0.29 -3.02 20.41
C ARG A 37 1.54 -2.83 21.27
N SER A 38 2.15 -1.64 21.26
CA SER A 38 3.36 -1.33 22.03
C SER A 38 4.50 -2.34 21.79
N PRO A 39 4.98 -2.47 20.53
CA PRO A 39 6.05 -3.39 20.20
C PRO A 39 7.35 -2.97 20.88
N ALA A 40 8.34 -3.87 20.93
CA ALA A 40 9.66 -3.58 21.48
C ALA A 40 10.24 -2.30 20.86
N GLU A 41 10.90 -1.46 21.67
CA GLU A 41 11.28 -0.11 21.26
C GLU A 41 12.09 -0.05 19.94
N PRO A 42 13.01 -0.97 19.61
CA PRO A 42 13.65 -0.98 18.30
C PRO A 42 12.68 -1.10 17.12
N ILE A 43 11.68 -1.97 17.24
CA ILE A 43 10.62 -2.15 16.24
C ILE A 43 9.73 -0.91 16.22
N ALA A 44 9.31 -0.42 17.40
CA ALA A 44 8.47 0.78 17.50
C ALA A 44 9.12 2.01 16.84
N ARG A 45 10.43 2.21 17.01
CA ARG A 45 11.17 3.29 16.34
C ARG A 45 11.11 3.18 14.83
N THR A 46 11.35 1.98 14.27
CA THR A 46 11.26 1.75 12.83
C THR A 46 9.84 1.98 12.32
N LEU A 47 8.83 1.41 12.99
CA LEU A 47 7.43 1.62 12.61
C LEU A 47 7.01 3.09 12.63
N ARG A 48 7.43 3.88 13.63
CA ARG A 48 7.15 5.34 13.66
C ARG A 48 7.86 6.08 12.52
N LYS A 49 9.07 5.66 12.13
CA LYS A 49 9.80 6.24 11.00
C LYS A 49 9.06 5.96 9.70
N GLU A 50 8.79 4.69 9.41
CA GLU A 50 8.15 4.28 8.16
C GLU A 50 6.71 4.78 8.07
N LEU A 51 5.98 4.90 9.18
CA LEU A 51 4.67 5.53 9.21
C LEU A 51 4.71 6.98 8.70
N ARG A 52 5.68 7.78 9.20
CA ARG A 52 5.83 9.19 8.77
C ARG A 52 6.19 9.30 7.29
N ILE A 53 6.98 8.36 6.76
CA ILE A 53 7.32 8.31 5.34
C ILE A 53 6.05 7.97 4.55
N ALA A 54 5.40 6.84 4.84
CA ALA A 54 4.20 6.41 4.14
C ALA A 54 3.07 7.49 4.14
N GLU A 55 2.84 8.18 5.27
CA GLU A 55 1.85 9.26 5.34
C GLU A 55 2.23 10.49 4.50
N ARG A 56 3.53 10.81 4.39
CA ARG A 56 4.02 11.88 3.51
C ARG A 56 3.83 11.49 2.05
N GLU A 57 4.32 10.32 1.65
CA GLU A 57 4.26 9.87 0.26
C GLU A 57 2.81 9.67 -0.22
N LEU A 58 1.89 9.24 0.66
CA LEU A 58 0.46 9.22 0.38
C LEU A 58 -0.09 10.63 0.06
N GLY A 59 0.36 11.65 0.80
CA GLY A 59 -0.03 13.04 0.57
C GLY A 59 0.58 13.63 -0.71
N GLU A 60 1.75 13.13 -1.11
CA GLU A 60 2.47 13.51 -2.34
C GLU A 60 2.02 12.68 -3.56
N THR A 61 1.15 11.69 -3.37
CA THR A 61 0.67 10.74 -4.39
C THR A 61 1.76 9.86 -5.02
N GLU A 62 2.89 9.73 -4.33
CA GLU A 62 4.02 8.84 -4.67
C GLU A 62 3.79 7.46 -4.06
N TYR A 63 2.87 6.70 -4.65
CA TYR A 63 2.37 5.46 -4.05
C TYR A 63 3.41 4.33 -4.01
N ASP A 64 4.32 4.27 -4.96
CA ASP A 64 5.44 3.33 -4.97
C ASP A 64 6.37 3.54 -3.76
N GLU A 65 6.74 4.79 -3.48
CA GLU A 65 7.54 5.15 -2.30
C GLU A 65 6.76 4.89 -0.99
N CYS A 66 5.45 5.13 -0.98
CA CYS A 66 4.61 4.71 0.15
C CYS A 66 4.68 3.20 0.38
N LEU A 67 4.52 2.39 -0.68
CA LEU A 67 4.54 0.94 -0.60
C LEU A 67 5.92 0.41 -0.19
N ASP A 68 6.99 1.11 -0.55
CA ASP A 68 8.35 0.84 -0.10
C ASP A 68 8.51 1.03 1.41
N ALA A 69 8.00 2.13 1.97
CA ALA A 69 7.97 2.35 3.41
C ALA A 69 7.11 1.29 4.14
N VAL A 70 5.95 0.92 3.56
CA VAL A 70 5.10 -0.15 4.11
C VAL A 70 5.84 -1.49 4.13
N ARG A 71 6.61 -1.81 3.09
CA ARG A 71 7.42 -3.04 3.03
C ARG A 71 8.53 -3.02 4.08
N ASP A 72 9.20 -1.90 4.28
CA ASP A 72 10.24 -1.79 5.30
C ASP A 72 9.67 -1.90 6.73
N ALA A 73 8.46 -1.40 6.96
CA ALA A 73 7.73 -1.65 8.20
C ALA A 73 7.40 -3.14 8.40
N ARG A 74 6.99 -3.86 7.35
CA ARG A 74 6.75 -5.33 7.41
C ARG A 74 8.02 -6.11 7.71
N ARG A 75 9.14 -5.74 7.08
CA ARG A 75 10.46 -6.34 7.37
C ARG A 75 10.84 -6.18 8.83
N ALA A 76 10.60 -5.01 9.42
CA ALA A 76 10.85 -4.77 10.85
C ALA A 76 9.99 -5.64 11.78
N LEU A 77 8.82 -6.08 11.32
CA LEU A 77 7.93 -7.02 12.00
C LEU A 77 8.26 -8.50 11.70
N GLY A 78 9.22 -8.77 10.81
CA GLY A 78 9.56 -10.12 10.36
C GLY A 78 8.52 -10.73 9.40
N ARG A 79 7.83 -9.91 8.60
CA ARG A 79 6.83 -10.32 7.61
C ARG A 79 7.21 -9.89 6.20
#